data_AF-A0A7J2NNU1-F1
#
_entry.id   AF-A0A7J2NNU1-F1
#
_cell.length_a   1.000
_cell.length_b   1.000
_cell.length_c   1.000
_cell.angle_alpha   90.00
_cell.angle_beta   90.00
_cell.angle_gamma   90.00
#
_symmetry.space_group_name_H-M   'P 1'
#
loop_
_entity.id
_entity.type
_entity.pdbx_description
1 polymer ?
#
loop_
_entity_poly.entity_id
_entity_poly.type
_entity_poly.pdbx_seq_one_letter_code
_entity_poly.pdbx_strand_id
1 'polypeptide(L)'
;MIISESLTSILFQICIGGIGGFFIGYALRKFFKIALIIGVIVFSLIFLAYTNVINVDYAGLAEMASSFVNAVNPALNVFAPLLAHVPFIASLIVGIFVGFTRD
;
A
#
# COMPACT_ATOMS: atom_id res chain seq x y z
N MET A 1 -36.50 -8.61 -11.04
CA MET A 1 -35.60 -7.77 -11.85
C MET A 1 -34.49 -7.09 -11.02
N ILE A 2 -34.73 -6.75 -9.75
CA ILE A 2 -33.75 -6.06 -8.87
C ILE A 2 -32.58 -6.97 -8.42
N ILE A 3 -32.80 -8.28 -8.26
CA ILE A 3 -31.78 -9.23 -7.76
C ILE A 3 -30.64 -9.42 -8.78
N SER A 4 -30.95 -9.48 -10.08
CA SER A 4 -29.95 -9.68 -11.15
C SER A 4 -28.98 -8.50 -11.32
N GLU A 5 -29.46 -7.26 -11.17
CA GLU A 5 -28.59 -6.07 -11.23
C GLU A 5 -27.65 -5.99 -10.02
N SER A 6 -28.17 -6.26 -8.80
CA SER A 6 -27.34 -6.24 -7.59
C SER A 6 -26.23 -7.31 -7.61
N LEU A 7 -26.55 -8.52 -8.07
CA LEU A 7 -25.58 -9.60 -8.22
C LEU A 7 -24.49 -9.25 -9.24
N THR A 8 -24.87 -8.62 -10.36
CA THR A 8 -23.94 -8.21 -11.41
C THR A 8 -22.94 -7.16 -10.90
N SER A 9 -23.40 -6.20 -10.11
CA SER A 9 -22.54 -5.18 -9.50
C SER A 9 -21.55 -5.78 -8.48
N ILE A 10 -22.02 -6.72 -7.64
CA ILE A 10 -21.17 -7.43 -6.68
C ILE A 10 -20.12 -8.29 -7.40
N LEU A 11 -20.51 -9.02 -8.45
CA LEU A 11 -19.59 -9.83 -9.25
C LEU A 11 -18.48 -8.97 -9.86
N PHE A 12 -18.86 -7.83 -10.45
CA PHE A 12 -17.92 -6.91 -11.07
C PHE A 12 -16.93 -6.33 -10.05
N GLN A 13 -17.43 -5.98 -8.87
CA GLN A 13 -16.61 -5.48 -7.76
C GLN A 13 -15.65 -6.54 -7.19
N ILE A 14 -16.07 -7.81 -7.14
CA ILE A 14 -15.21 -8.94 -6.76
C ILE A 14 -14.11 -9.18 -7.80
N CYS A 15 -14.44 -9.12 -9.10
CA CYS A 15 -13.46 -9.31 -10.17
C CYS A 15 -12.39 -8.20 -10.17
N ILE A 16 -12.80 -6.94 -10.04
CA ILE A 16 -11.86 -5.81 -10.02
C ILE A 16 -11.00 -5.84 -8.76
N GLY A 17 -11.61 -6.08 -7.59
CA GLY A 17 -10.87 -6.18 -6.33
C GLY A 17 -9.92 -7.38 -6.31
N GLY A 18 -10.33 -8.53 -6.84
CA GLY A 18 -9.50 -9.73 -6.92
C GLY A 18 -8.30 -9.59 -7.85
N ILE A 19 -8.51 -9.11 -9.08
CA ILE A 19 -7.41 -8.90 -10.05
C ILE A 19 -6.49 -7.78 -9.60
N GLY A 20 -7.06 -6.66 -9.12
CA GLY A 20 -6.29 -5.56 -8.56
C GLY A 20 -5.47 -6.02 -7.36
N GLY A 21 -6.09 -6.74 -6.43
CA GLY A 21 -5.45 -7.32 -5.26
C GLY A 21 -4.30 -8.25 -5.64
N PHE A 22 -4.46 -9.09 -6.66
CA PHE A 22 -3.39 -9.96 -7.16
C PHE A 22 -2.16 -9.18 -7.64
N PHE A 23 -2.37 -8.14 -8.46
CA PHE A 23 -1.29 -7.27 -8.92
C PHE A 23 -0.59 -6.55 -7.76
N ILE A 24 -1.37 -6.05 -6.81
CA ILE A 24 -0.85 -5.36 -5.62
C ILE A 24 -0.06 -6.33 -4.73
N GLY A 25 -0.55 -7.54 -4.47
CA GLY A 25 0.15 -8.57 -3.70
C GLY A 25 1.48 -8.98 -4.35
N TYR A 26 1.49 -9.15 -5.67
CA TYR A 26 2.70 -9.47 -6.43
C TYR A 26 3.71 -8.30 -6.40
N ALA A 27 3.25 -7.06 -6.57
CA ALA A 27 4.09 -5.87 -6.46
C ALA A 27 4.67 -5.72 -5.04
N LEU A 28 3.86 -5.94 -4.00
CA LEU A 28 4.27 -5.87 -2.60
C LEU A 28 5.47 -6.76 -2.32
N ARG A 29 5.49 -7.99 -2.86
CA ARG A 29 6.61 -8.93 -2.70
C ARG A 29 7.94 -8.33 -3.15
N LYS A 30 7.94 -7.59 -4.26
CA LYS A 30 9.13 -6.91 -4.77
C LYS A 30 9.48 -5.67 -3.93
N PHE A 31 8.47 -4.95 -3.46
CA PHE A 31 8.63 -3.85 -2.52
C PHE A 31 9.25 -4.29 -1.19
N PHE A 32 8.93 -5.48 -0.66
CA PHE A 32 9.53 -5.97 0.60
C PHE A 32 11.06 -6.08 0.52
N LYS A 33 11.61 -6.54 -0.61
CA LYS A 33 13.08 -6.60 -0.80
C LYS A 33 13.70 -5.20 -0.75
N ILE A 34 13.04 -4.23 -1.38
CA ILE A 34 13.50 -2.83 -1.44
C ILE A 34 13.35 -2.16 -0.06
N ALA A 35 12.23 -2.41 0.63
CA ALA A 35 11.96 -1.92 1.96
C ALA A 35 12.99 -2.43 2.97
N LEU A 36 13.45 -3.67 2.85
CA LEU A 36 14.52 -4.22 3.69
C LEU A 36 15.84 -3.46 3.48
N ILE A 37 16.20 -3.17 2.23
CA ILE A 37 17.41 -2.39 1.91
C ILE A 37 17.29 -0.97 2.48
N ILE A 38 16.15 -0.30 2.27
CA ILE A 38 15.89 1.04 2.82
C ILE A 38 15.97 1.03 4.34
N GLY A 39 15.41 0.01 5.00
CA GLY A 39 15.46 -0.14 6.46
C GLY A 39 16.89 -0.23 6.98
N VAL A 40 17.75 -1.01 6.30
CA VAL A 40 19.19 -1.09 6.65
C VAL A 40 19.89 0.25 6.47
N ILE A 41 19.59 0.98 5.38
CA ILE A 41 20.17 2.31 5.14
C ILE A 41 19.76 3.29 6.24
N VAL A 42 18.47 3.36 6.56
CA VAL A 42 17.94 4.24 7.62
C VAL A 42 18.53 3.88 8.98
N PHE A 43 18.62 2.58 9.30
CA PHE A 43 19.24 2.10 10.53
C PHE A 43 20.71 2.53 10.62
N SER A 44 21.47 2.39 9.54
CA SER A 44 22.86 2.82 9.48
C SER A 44 23.02 4.34 9.61
N LEU A 45 22.07 5.11 9.08
CA LEU A 45 22.06 6.57 9.19
C LEU A 45 21.80 7.02 10.64
N ILE A 46 20.85 6.38 11.32
CA ILE A 46 20.55 6.62 12.74
C ILE A 46 21.76 6.27 13.61
N PHE A 47 22.41 5.14 13.34
CA PHE A 47 23.62 4.74 14.05
C PHE A 47 24.74 5.79 13.91
N LEU A 48 24.97 6.27 12.69
CA LEU A 48 26.02 7.26 12.42
C LEU A 48 25.69 8.64 13.01
N ALA A 49 24.40 9.02 13.03
CA ALA A 49 23.92 10.20 13.74
C ALA A 49 24.12 10.09 15.25
N TYR A 50 23.86 8.93 15.85
CA TYR A 50 24.08 8.68 17.27
C TYR A 50 25.56 8.81 17.67
N THR A 51 26.47 8.35 16.80
CA THR A 51 27.91 8.53 16.97
C THR A 51 28.40 9.97 16.75
N ASN A 52 27.50 10.92 16.47
CA ASN A 52 27.79 12.33 16.16
C ASN A 52 28.73 12.54 14.95
N VAL A 53 28.85 11.54 14.07
CA VAL A 53 29.70 11.60 12.87
C VAL A 53 29.00 12.39 11.76
N ILE A 54 27.68 12.41 11.73
CA ILE A 54 26.85 13.25 10.84
C ILE A 54 25.75 13.94 11.64
N ASN A 55 25.51 15.22 11.33
CA ASN A 55 24.36 15.96 11.83
C ASN A 55 23.16 15.69 10.91
N VAL A 56 22.11 15.08 11.43
CA VAL A 56 20.88 14.77 10.68
C VAL A 56 19.84 15.84 10.97
N ASP A 57 19.39 16.55 9.93
CA ASP A 57 18.28 17.50 10.04
C ASP A 57 16.94 16.77 10.08
N TYR A 58 16.50 16.47 11.31
CA TYR A 58 15.21 15.84 11.55
C TYR A 58 14.02 16.70 11.12
N ALA A 59 14.17 18.03 11.06
CA ALA A 59 13.09 18.92 10.63
C ALA A 59 12.88 18.82 9.12
N GLY A 60 13.95 18.87 8.33
CA GLY A 60 13.90 18.65 6.88
C GLY A 60 13.39 17.25 6.53
N LEU A 61 13.77 16.21 7.29
CA LEU A 61 13.22 14.86 7.12
C LEU A 61 11.71 14.82 7.40
N ALA A 62 11.25 15.49 8.47
CA ALA A 62 9.83 15.55 8.81
C ALA A 62 9.00 16.30 7.76
N GLU A 63 9.55 17.38 7.18
CA GLU A 63 8.92 18.14 6.11
C GLU A 63 8.83 17.34 4.80
N MET A 64 9.87 16.60 4.45
CA MET A 64 9.83 15.70 3.29
C MET A 64 8.82 14.57 3.49
N ALA A 65 8.78 13.99 4.70
CA ALA A 65 7.81 12.96 5.04
C ALA A 65 6.37 13.49 4.98
N SER A 66 6.11 14.69 5.53
CA SER A 66 4.79 15.31 5.49
C SER A 66 4.37 15.68 4.07
N SER A 67 5.28 16.19 3.25
CA SER A 67 5.05 16.49 1.83
C SER A 67 4.71 15.22 1.03
N PHE A 68 5.40 14.12 1.30
CA PHE A 68 5.09 12.83 0.70
C PHE A 68 3.69 12.36 1.09
N VAL A 69 3.35 12.37 2.38
CA VAL A 69 2.01 12.00 2.88
C VAL A 69 0.93 12.86 2.23
N ASN A 70 1.14 14.17 2.15
CA ASN A 70 0.22 15.10 1.50
C ASN A 70 0.07 14.84 -0.01
N ALA A 71 1.11 14.35 -0.69
CA ALA A 71 1.04 13.96 -2.09
C ALA A 71 0.25 12.65 -2.32
N VAL A 72 0.29 11.70 -1.38
CA VAL A 72 -0.47 10.44 -1.49
C VAL A 72 -1.91 10.55 -0.97
N ASN A 73 -2.18 11.51 -0.07
CA ASN A 73 -3.49 11.71 0.54
C ASN A 73 -4.66 11.88 -0.46
N PRO A 74 -4.52 12.62 -1.58
CA PRO A 74 -5.57 12.72 -2.59
C PRO A 74 -5.94 11.38 -3.21
N ALA A 75 -4.93 10.54 -3.49
CA ALA A 75 -5.17 9.20 -4.04
C ALA A 75 -5.95 8.34 -3.04
N LEU A 76 -5.54 8.35 -1.77
CA LEU A 76 -6.25 7.63 -0.70
C LEU A 76 -7.71 8.06 -0.56
N ASN A 77 -8.00 9.36 -0.71
CA ASN A 77 -9.36 9.88 -0.62
C ASN A 77 -10.24 9.41 -1.81
N VAL A 78 -9.66 9.26 -3.00
CA VAL A 78 -10.36 8.70 -4.17
C VAL A 78 -10.64 7.19 -4.01
N PHE A 79 -9.74 6.47 -3.34
CA PHE A 79 -9.93 5.03 -3.06
C PHE A 79 -10.81 4.75 -1.83
N ALA A 80 -10.99 5.71 -0.92
CA ALA A 80 -11.75 5.53 0.32
C ALA A 80 -13.19 5.03 0.11
N PRO A 81 -13.98 5.52 -0.87
CA PRO A 81 -15.31 4.99 -1.15
C PRO A 81 -15.28 3.54 -1.64
N LEU A 82 -14.26 3.17 -2.44
CA LEU A 82 -14.09 1.79 -2.93
C LEU A 82 -13.77 0.83 -1.78
N LEU A 83 -12.94 1.28 -0.83
CA LEU A 83 -12.63 0.56 0.39
C LEU A 83 -13.78 0.53 1.41
N ALA A 84 -14.84 1.33 1.26
CA ALA A 84 -16.02 1.24 2.13
C ALA A 84 -16.93 0.05 1.80
N HIS A 85 -16.73 -0.59 0.64
CA HIS A 85 -17.52 -1.73 0.20
C HIS A 85 -16.92 -3.06 0.65
N VAL A 86 -17.66 -3.78 1.51
CA VAL A 86 -17.25 -5.08 2.06
C VAL A 86 -16.90 -6.13 0.98
N PRO A 87 -17.66 -6.29 -0.13
CA PRO A 87 -17.32 -7.27 -1.17
C PRO A 87 -16.01 -6.97 -1.90
N PHE A 88 -15.68 -5.68 -2.03
CA PHE A 88 -14.42 -5.22 -2.63
C PHE A 88 -13.23 -5.51 -1.74
N ILE A 89 -13.31 -5.17 -0.46
CA ILE A 89 -12.22 -5.45 0.49
C ILE A 89 -12.00 -6.96 0.60
N ALA A 90 -13.07 -7.74 0.69
CA ALA A 90 -12.98 -9.19 0.78
C ALA A 90 -12.25 -9.79 -0.43
N SER A 91 -12.62 -9.37 -1.65
CA SER A 91 -11.96 -9.85 -2.86
C SER A 91 -10.53 -9.33 -3.01
N LEU A 92 -10.27 -8.08 -2.60
CA LEU A 92 -8.95 -7.46 -2.59
C LEU A 92 -7.98 -8.20 -1.66
N ILE A 93 -8.38 -8.48 -0.42
CA ILE A 93 -7.53 -9.20 0.55
C ILE A 93 -7.20 -10.59 0.02
N VAL A 94 -8.19 -11.32 -0.51
CA VAL A 94 -7.98 -12.64 -1.11
C VAL A 94 -7.05 -12.55 -2.32
N GLY A 95 -7.24 -11.55 -3.19
CA GLY A 95 -6.37 -11.27 -4.33
C GLY A 95 -4.92 -10.99 -3.89
N ILE A 96 -4.73 -10.11 -2.90
CA ILE A 96 -3.40 -9.77 -2.34
C ILE A 96 -2.73 -11.01 -1.77
N PHE A 97 -3.44 -11.80 -0.98
CA PHE A 97 -2.90 -13.01 -0.37
C PHE A 97 -2.45 -13.99 -1.45
N VAL A 98 -3.31 -14.28 -2.43
CA VAL A 98 -2.98 -15.18 -3.55
C VAL A 98 -1.82 -14.65 -4.40
N GLY A 99 -1.75 -13.34 -4.63
CA GLY A 99 -0.66 -12.70 -5.37
C GLY A 99 0.68 -12.70 -4.63
N PHE A 100 0.64 -12.65 -3.30
CA PHE A 100 1.82 -12.70 -2.45
C PHE A 100 2.38 -14.11 -2.28
N THR A 101 1.51 -15.13 -2.21
CA THR A 101 1.90 -16.54 -2.01
C THR A 101 2.32 -17.23 -3.30
N ARG A 102 2.02 -16.68 -4.49
CA ARG A 102 2.50 -17.28 -5.74
C ARG A 102 3.99 -17.00 -5.93
N ASP A 103 4.76 -18.10 -5.99
CA ASP A 103 6.22 -18.13 -6.09
C ASP A 103 6.76 -17.72 -7.46
#